data_AF-A0A9R0QDR7-F1
#
_entry.id   AF-A0A9R0QDR7-F1
#
_cell.length_a   1.000
_cell.length_b   1.000
_cell.length_c   1.000
_cell.angle_alpha   90.00
_cell.angle_beta   90.00
_cell.angle_gamma   90.00
#
_symmetry.space_group_name_H-M   'P 1'
#
loop_
_entity.id
_entity.type
_entity.pdbx_description
1 polymer ?
#
loop_
_entity_poly.entity_id
_entity_poly.type
_entity_poly.pdbx_seq_one_letter_code
_entity_poly.pdbx_strand_id
1 'polypeptide(L)'
;MAVPSSPSLLLVAAMVLCAATTPGAAQAVTTRKYHFDVGMTSVTRLCGTKSIATVNGQFPGPTLFAREGDHVEVNVVNNSPYNMSIHWHGVRQLLSGWYDGPSYVTQCPIQPGQSYVYRFQIVGQRGTLWWHAHISWLRATVHGPIVILPPAGVPYPFPAPEAEVPLMFGEWWRNDTEAVIAQALRTGGGPNVSDAYTMNGLPGPLYACSAKDTFRLKVKPGKTYMLRLINAALNDELFFAVANHTLTVVDVDALYVKPFAVETLIIAPGQTSNVLLTAKPAYPGARYYMLARPYTNTQGTFDNTTVAGILEYEHDDPATDNTTVAGILEYEHDDPATGKSLPIYRPTLPQINDTSAVSNYTAKLRSLASAAYPAAVPQAVDREFLFTVGLGTHPCAPGSPVNGSTCQGPNGTARFAASINNVSFVLPTTALLQSHYTGMSKGVYASDFPFAPPRPFNYTGTPPNNTNVMTGTKALVLPFGTAVELVMQDTSILGAESHPLHLHGFNFFVVGQGFGNYDPADLPKC
;
A
#
# COMPACT_ATOMS: atom_id res chain seq x y z
N MET A 1 73.87 -1.48 63.40
CA MET A 1 73.08 -0.31 62.99
C MET A 1 72.31 -0.68 61.74
N ALA A 2 71.10 -0.15 61.62
CA ALA A 2 69.99 -0.62 60.78
C ALA A 2 70.29 -0.77 59.27
N VAL A 3 69.58 -1.70 58.61
CA VAL A 3 68.47 -1.47 57.64
C VAL A 3 68.20 -2.81 56.89
N PRO A 4 66.93 -3.17 56.57
CA PRO A 4 66.49 -4.56 56.46
C PRO A 4 66.31 -5.13 55.03
N SER A 5 66.44 -6.46 54.98
CA SER A 5 65.81 -7.50 54.13
C SER A 5 65.25 -7.16 52.73
N SER A 6 65.84 -7.83 51.73
CA SER A 6 65.32 -8.05 50.37
C SER A 6 64.10 -8.99 50.33
N PRO A 7 63.13 -8.79 49.41
CA PRO A 7 62.19 -9.84 49.03
C PRO A 7 62.60 -10.48 47.70
N SER A 8 62.66 -11.81 47.69
CA SER A 8 62.88 -12.65 46.52
C SER A 8 61.59 -12.78 45.69
N LEU A 9 61.75 -12.71 44.37
CA LEU A 9 60.72 -12.91 43.35
C LEU A 9 59.94 -14.23 43.54
N LEU A 10 58.61 -14.15 43.53
CA LEU A 10 57.71 -15.28 43.34
C LEU A 10 56.97 -15.10 42.00
N LEU A 11 57.20 -16.05 41.10
CA LEU A 11 56.53 -16.20 39.81
C LEU A 11 55.03 -16.47 40.03
N VAL A 12 54.14 -15.62 39.49
CA VAL A 12 52.70 -15.92 39.40
C VAL A 12 52.39 -16.25 37.95
N ALA A 13 52.09 -17.52 37.69
CA ALA A 13 51.52 -17.98 36.42
C ALA A 13 50.02 -17.65 36.39
N ALA A 14 49.61 -16.74 35.52
CA ALA A 14 48.20 -16.42 35.28
C ALA A 14 47.59 -17.45 34.31
N MET A 15 46.66 -18.28 34.81
CA MET A 15 45.76 -19.05 33.95
C MET A 15 44.72 -18.09 33.33
N VAL A 16 44.82 -17.88 32.03
CA VAL A 16 43.77 -17.23 31.23
C VAL A 16 42.68 -18.26 30.97
N LEU A 17 41.54 -18.09 31.64
CA LEU A 17 40.32 -18.85 31.37
C LEU A 17 39.69 -18.31 30.08
N CYS A 18 39.92 -18.96 28.94
CA CYS A 18 39.17 -18.69 27.71
C CYS A 18 37.70 -19.09 27.93
N ALA A 19 36.84 -18.10 28.18
CA ALA A 19 35.41 -18.27 28.04
C ALA A 19 35.09 -18.51 26.55
N ALA A 20 34.83 -19.77 26.20
CA ALA A 20 34.31 -20.11 24.89
C ALA A 20 32.91 -19.50 24.75
N THR A 21 32.83 -18.35 24.08
CA THR A 21 31.56 -17.82 23.59
C THR A 21 31.03 -18.81 22.57
N THR A 22 29.94 -19.50 22.91
CA THR A 22 29.18 -20.29 21.94
C THR A 22 28.83 -19.37 20.77
N PRO A 23 29.19 -19.71 19.51
CA PRO A 23 28.69 -18.97 18.37
C PRO A 23 27.16 -19.12 18.41
N GLY A 24 26.45 -18.00 18.59
CA GLY A 24 25.01 -17.98 18.35
C GLY A 24 24.78 -18.56 16.97
N ALA A 25 23.89 -19.55 16.86
CA ALA A 25 23.60 -20.22 15.60
C ALA A 25 23.33 -19.16 14.52
N ALA A 26 24.24 -19.06 13.55
CA ALA A 26 24.03 -18.22 12.39
C ALA A 26 22.74 -18.71 11.72
N GLN A 27 21.66 -17.92 11.82
CA GLN A 27 20.43 -18.24 11.12
C GLN A 27 20.78 -18.34 9.63
N ALA A 28 20.54 -19.53 9.06
CA ALA A 28 20.80 -19.77 7.65
C ALA A 28 19.96 -18.77 6.83
N VAL A 29 20.66 -17.87 6.13
CA VAL A 29 20.07 -16.88 5.25
C VAL A 29 19.27 -17.62 4.18
N THR A 30 17.94 -17.55 4.25
CA THR A 30 17.05 -18.28 3.33
C THR A 30 16.77 -17.43 2.10
N THR A 31 16.96 -18.00 0.91
CA THR A 31 16.52 -17.37 -0.35
C THR A 31 15.16 -17.93 -0.77
N ARG A 32 14.14 -17.08 -0.77
CA ARG A 32 12.80 -17.38 -1.30
C ARG A 32 12.78 -17.12 -2.79
N LYS A 33 12.50 -18.15 -3.58
CA LYS A 33 12.44 -18.05 -5.05
C LYS A 33 10.99 -18.13 -5.53
N TYR A 34 10.62 -17.20 -6.39
CA TYR A 34 9.30 -17.12 -7.02
C TYR A 34 9.43 -17.02 -8.54
N HIS A 35 8.39 -17.48 -9.22
CA HIS A 35 8.24 -17.34 -10.66
C HIS A 35 6.89 -16.70 -10.98
N PHE A 36 6.94 -15.56 -11.66
CA PHE A 36 5.79 -14.77 -12.04
C PHE A 36 5.68 -14.79 -13.57
N ASP A 37 4.75 -15.56 -14.09
CA ASP A 37 4.36 -15.55 -15.49
C ASP A 37 3.23 -14.53 -15.68
N VAL A 38 3.54 -13.42 -16.33
CA VAL A 38 2.57 -12.35 -16.58
C VAL A 38 1.90 -12.63 -17.92
N GLY A 39 0.61 -12.96 -17.90
CA GLY A 39 -0.15 -13.35 -19.08
C GLY A 39 -1.56 -12.79 -19.09
N MET A 40 -2.29 -13.01 -20.18
CA MET A 40 -3.69 -12.60 -20.31
C MET A 40 -4.62 -13.69 -19.79
N THR A 41 -5.63 -13.33 -18.99
CA THR A 41 -6.62 -14.26 -18.43
C THR A 41 -8.02 -13.68 -18.56
N SER A 42 -8.97 -14.50 -19.03
CA SER A 42 -10.39 -14.14 -19.05
C SER A 42 -10.98 -14.17 -17.65
N VAL A 43 -11.48 -13.02 -17.19
CA VAL A 43 -12.11 -12.88 -15.89
C VAL A 43 -13.52 -12.32 -16.06
N THR A 44 -14.48 -12.93 -15.37
CA THR A 44 -15.89 -12.51 -15.37
C THR A 44 -16.24 -11.80 -14.08
N ARG A 45 -16.75 -10.58 -14.17
CA ARG A 45 -17.34 -9.82 -13.06
C ARG A 45 -18.50 -8.99 -13.57
N LEU A 46 -19.48 -8.69 -12.71
CA LEU A 46 -20.62 -7.84 -13.05
C LEU A 46 -21.37 -8.30 -14.33
N CYS A 47 -21.49 -9.62 -14.54
CA CYS A 47 -22.07 -10.25 -15.73
C CYS A 47 -21.27 -10.09 -17.04
N GLY A 48 -20.07 -9.52 -17.03
CA GLY A 48 -19.23 -9.32 -18.21
C GLY A 48 -17.88 -10.02 -18.08
N THR A 49 -17.39 -10.59 -19.18
CA THR A 49 -16.06 -11.18 -19.27
C THR A 49 -15.13 -10.27 -20.06
N LYS A 50 -13.95 -9.99 -19.52
CA LYS A 50 -12.85 -9.35 -20.26
C LYS A 50 -11.54 -10.08 -20.01
N SER A 51 -10.61 -9.96 -20.94
CA SER A 51 -9.24 -10.45 -20.77
C SER A 51 -8.42 -9.38 -20.04
N ILE A 52 -7.74 -9.77 -18.97
CA ILE A 52 -6.89 -8.88 -18.16
C ILE A 52 -5.50 -9.47 -18.00
N ALA A 53 -4.49 -8.62 -17.76
CA ALA A 53 -3.17 -9.07 -17.37
C ALA A 53 -3.21 -9.60 -15.92
N THR A 54 -2.67 -10.79 -15.69
CA THR A 54 -2.58 -11.45 -14.38
C THR A 54 -1.19 -12.03 -14.18
N VAL A 55 -0.87 -12.42 -12.95
CA VAL A 55 0.33 -13.20 -12.64
C VAL A 55 -0.11 -14.65 -12.37
N ASN A 56 0.47 -15.60 -13.09
CA ASN A 56 0.19 -17.03 -12.97
C ASN A 56 -1.30 -17.36 -13.11
N GLY A 57 -2.04 -16.60 -13.94
CA GLY A 57 -3.48 -16.78 -14.14
C GLY A 57 -4.36 -16.35 -12.96
N GLN A 58 -3.80 -15.67 -11.95
CA GLN A 58 -4.49 -15.32 -10.70
C GLN A 58 -4.82 -13.82 -10.62
N PHE A 59 -6.05 -13.52 -10.17
CA PHE A 59 -6.50 -12.17 -9.85
C PHE A 59 -7.32 -12.15 -8.54
N PRO A 60 -6.83 -11.51 -7.47
CA PRO A 60 -5.48 -10.95 -7.30
C PRO A 60 -4.38 -12.01 -7.49
N GLY A 61 -3.16 -11.56 -7.74
CA GLY A 61 -2.01 -12.44 -7.94
C GLY A 61 -1.56 -13.18 -6.66
N PRO A 62 -0.58 -14.08 -6.79
CA PRO A 62 -0.12 -14.93 -5.69
C PRO A 62 0.46 -14.11 -4.52
N THR A 63 0.28 -14.64 -3.30
CA THR A 63 0.93 -14.09 -2.10
C THR A 63 2.40 -14.47 -2.07
N LEU A 64 3.27 -13.48 -1.86
CA LEU A 64 4.68 -13.67 -1.57
C LEU A 64 4.86 -13.82 -0.06
N PHE A 65 5.50 -14.89 0.38
CA PHE A 65 5.80 -15.13 1.80
C PHE A 65 7.30 -15.02 2.07
N ALA A 66 7.68 -14.14 2.99
CA ALA A 66 9.06 -14.01 3.46
C ALA A 66 9.09 -13.90 4.98
N ARG A 67 10.26 -14.12 5.57
CA ARG A 67 10.57 -13.67 6.93
C ARG A 67 11.47 -12.44 6.86
N GLU A 68 11.44 -11.64 7.90
CA GLU A 68 12.49 -10.64 8.11
C GLU A 68 13.87 -11.31 8.05
N GLY A 69 14.77 -10.77 7.21
CA GLY A 69 16.10 -11.30 6.95
C GLY A 69 16.21 -12.19 5.69
N ASP A 70 15.09 -12.70 5.16
CA ASP A 70 15.10 -13.51 3.94
C ASP A 70 15.58 -12.69 2.73
N HIS A 71 16.31 -13.36 1.83
CA HIS A 71 16.49 -12.88 0.46
C HIS A 71 15.32 -13.34 -0.40
N VAL A 72 14.87 -12.48 -1.30
CA VAL A 72 13.79 -12.75 -2.23
C VAL A 72 14.33 -12.64 -3.65
N GLU A 73 14.09 -13.67 -4.46
CA GLU A 73 14.38 -13.70 -5.88
C GLU A 73 13.08 -13.98 -6.64
N VAL A 74 12.66 -13.06 -7.53
CA VAL A 74 11.47 -13.27 -8.37
C VAL A 74 11.85 -13.17 -9.82
N ASN A 75 11.71 -14.28 -10.55
CA ASN A 75 11.82 -14.29 -12.01
C ASN A 75 10.47 -13.92 -12.62
N VAL A 76 10.38 -12.72 -13.18
CA VAL A 76 9.19 -12.21 -13.88
C VAL A 76 9.37 -12.43 -15.37
N VAL A 77 8.48 -13.21 -15.99
CA VAL A 77 8.41 -13.43 -17.44
C VAL A 77 7.19 -12.71 -17.97
N ASN A 78 7.37 -11.82 -18.94
CA ASN A 78 6.27 -11.06 -19.52
C ASN A 78 5.77 -11.72 -20.80
N ASN A 79 4.70 -12.51 -20.70
CA ASN A 79 3.97 -13.09 -21.83
C ASN A 79 2.72 -12.27 -22.21
N SER A 80 2.53 -11.10 -21.60
CA SER A 80 1.44 -10.18 -21.91
C SER A 80 1.78 -9.29 -23.12
N PRO A 81 0.78 -8.66 -23.77
CA PRO A 81 1.04 -7.74 -24.88
C PRO A 81 1.54 -6.36 -24.41
N TYR A 82 1.65 -6.12 -23.10
CA TYR A 82 2.00 -4.82 -22.53
C TYR A 82 3.46 -4.80 -22.07
N ASN A 83 4.07 -3.61 -22.07
CA ASN A 83 5.28 -3.38 -21.30
C ASN A 83 4.99 -3.57 -19.81
N MET A 84 5.91 -4.25 -19.10
CA MET A 84 5.68 -4.65 -17.71
C MET A 84 6.82 -4.25 -16.79
N SER A 85 6.49 -3.96 -15.54
CA SER A 85 7.47 -3.86 -14.45
C SER A 85 6.73 -4.13 -13.14
N ILE A 86 7.40 -4.72 -12.15
CA ILE A 86 6.80 -5.06 -10.86
C ILE A 86 7.54 -4.31 -9.78
N HIS A 87 6.79 -3.60 -8.94
CA HIS A 87 7.28 -2.94 -7.74
C HIS A 87 6.87 -3.71 -6.50
N TRP A 88 7.77 -3.71 -5.52
CA TRP A 88 7.62 -4.37 -4.22
C TRP A 88 7.27 -3.29 -3.20
N HIS A 89 6.00 -2.88 -3.19
CA HIS A 89 5.52 -1.72 -2.45
C HIS A 89 5.92 -1.76 -0.98
N GLY A 90 6.61 -0.70 -0.54
CA GLY A 90 7.11 -0.54 0.82
C GLY A 90 8.42 -1.28 1.12
N VAL A 91 8.91 -2.19 0.25
CA VAL A 91 10.23 -2.81 0.45
C VAL A 91 11.31 -1.72 0.32
N ARG A 92 12.20 -1.64 1.31
CA ARG A 92 13.20 -0.54 1.40
C ARG A 92 14.27 -0.56 0.31
N GLN A 93 14.42 -1.68 -0.40
CA GLN A 93 15.42 -1.84 -1.47
C GLN A 93 16.84 -1.38 -1.08
N LEU A 94 17.27 -1.70 0.15
CA LEU A 94 18.57 -1.26 0.66
C LEU A 94 19.71 -1.76 -0.24
N LEU A 95 20.37 -0.83 -0.93
CA LEU A 95 21.40 -1.10 -1.93
C LEU A 95 20.94 -1.97 -3.11
N SER A 96 19.63 -2.10 -3.33
CA SER A 96 19.02 -2.95 -4.36
C SER A 96 18.05 -2.17 -5.26
N GLY A 97 18.22 -0.85 -5.37
CA GLY A 97 17.31 0.04 -6.12
C GLY A 97 17.07 -0.31 -7.59
N TRP A 98 17.96 -1.08 -8.24
CA TRP A 98 17.72 -1.64 -9.58
C TRP A 98 16.52 -2.58 -9.65
N TYR A 99 16.15 -3.18 -8.52
CA TYR A 99 15.05 -4.13 -8.39
C TYR A 99 13.80 -3.50 -7.77
N ASP A 100 13.73 -2.16 -7.74
CA ASP A 100 12.59 -1.46 -7.18
C ASP A 100 11.36 -1.51 -8.10
N GLY A 101 11.52 -1.51 -9.42
CA GLY A 101 10.40 -1.67 -10.37
C GLY A 101 9.86 -0.45 -11.12
N PRO A 102 9.84 0.81 -10.63
CA PRO A 102 9.18 1.91 -11.33
C PRO A 102 9.82 2.18 -12.70
N SER A 103 9.02 1.98 -13.75
CA SER A 103 9.48 2.12 -15.14
C SER A 103 9.95 3.53 -15.44
N TYR A 104 11.10 3.64 -16.12
CA TYR A 104 11.82 4.87 -16.43
C TYR A 104 12.33 5.67 -15.22
N VAL A 105 12.17 5.14 -14.01
CA VAL A 105 12.84 5.66 -12.79
C VAL A 105 14.03 4.78 -12.47
N THR A 106 13.81 3.51 -12.13
CA THR A 106 14.90 2.59 -11.76
C THR A 106 15.29 1.62 -12.87
N GLN A 107 14.37 1.32 -13.78
CA GLN A 107 14.59 0.38 -14.88
C GLN A 107 13.81 0.75 -16.15
N CYS A 108 14.21 0.22 -17.29
CA CYS A 108 13.34 0.15 -18.46
C CYS A 108 12.29 -0.98 -18.29
N PRO A 109 11.13 -0.90 -18.96
CA PRO A 109 10.10 -1.93 -18.86
C PRO A 109 10.56 -3.27 -19.46
N ILE A 110 10.15 -4.36 -18.83
CA ILE A 110 10.25 -5.73 -19.37
C ILE A 110 9.32 -5.80 -20.60
N GLN A 111 9.90 -5.90 -21.78
CA GLN A 111 9.14 -6.00 -23.03
C GLN A 111 8.40 -7.34 -23.13
N PRO A 112 7.33 -7.44 -23.94
CA PRO A 112 6.70 -8.72 -24.27
C PRO A 112 7.73 -9.76 -24.75
N GLY A 113 7.60 -10.98 -24.24
CA GLY A 113 8.51 -12.11 -24.49
C GLY A 113 9.85 -12.05 -23.73
N GLN A 114 10.08 -11.02 -22.90
CA GLN A 114 11.31 -10.88 -22.11
C GLN A 114 11.09 -11.25 -20.64
N SER A 115 12.19 -11.40 -19.91
CA SER A 115 12.16 -11.69 -18.46
C SER A 115 13.15 -10.82 -17.69
N TYR A 116 12.89 -10.66 -16.40
CA TYR A 116 13.78 -9.95 -15.47
C TYR A 116 13.71 -10.58 -14.09
N VAL A 117 14.87 -10.71 -13.43
CA VAL A 117 14.98 -11.31 -12.10
C VAL A 117 15.21 -10.22 -11.06
N TYR A 118 14.22 -10.02 -10.20
CA TYR A 118 14.30 -9.10 -9.06
C TYR A 118 14.99 -9.77 -7.88
N ARG A 119 15.93 -9.08 -7.22
CA ARG A 119 16.67 -9.60 -6.05
C ARG A 119 16.80 -8.56 -4.95
N PHE A 120 16.29 -8.87 -3.77
CA PHE A 120 16.40 -7.96 -2.62
C PHE A 120 16.35 -8.74 -1.31
N GLN A 121 16.65 -8.05 -0.21
CA GLN A 121 16.56 -8.60 1.14
C GLN A 121 15.49 -7.85 1.92
N ILE A 122 14.74 -8.57 2.76
CA ILE A 122 13.79 -7.96 3.69
C ILE A 122 14.54 -7.54 4.97
N VAL A 123 14.66 -6.23 5.22
CA VAL A 123 15.47 -5.72 6.34
C VAL A 123 14.64 -4.78 7.23
N GLY A 124 14.43 -5.17 8.48
CA GLY A 124 13.77 -4.33 9.48
C GLY A 124 12.28 -4.10 9.19
N GLN A 125 11.62 -5.05 8.52
CA GLN A 125 10.21 -5.01 8.14
C GLN A 125 9.56 -6.33 8.54
N ARG A 126 8.33 -6.27 9.05
CA ARG A 126 7.50 -7.43 9.42
C ARG A 126 6.05 -7.01 9.48
N GLY A 127 5.13 -7.82 8.98
CA GLY A 127 3.74 -7.43 8.82
C GLY A 127 3.28 -7.68 7.39
N THR A 128 2.57 -6.73 6.82
CA THR A 128 2.02 -6.86 5.46
C THR A 128 2.56 -5.75 4.58
N LEU A 129 2.88 -6.12 3.34
CA LEU A 129 3.16 -5.23 2.22
C LEU A 129 2.41 -5.80 1.00
N TRP A 130 2.69 -5.28 -0.19
CA TRP A 130 2.11 -5.80 -1.43
C TRP A 130 3.05 -5.55 -2.61
N TRP A 131 2.84 -6.26 -3.71
CA TRP A 131 3.52 -6.03 -4.96
C TRP A 131 2.49 -5.63 -6.02
N HIS A 132 2.91 -4.83 -6.99
CA HIS A 132 2.05 -4.41 -8.09
C HIS A 132 2.82 -4.02 -9.34
N ALA A 133 2.15 -4.00 -10.50
CA ALA A 133 2.73 -3.43 -11.69
C ALA A 133 3.04 -1.94 -11.51
N HIS A 134 4.20 -1.46 -11.97
CA HIS A 134 4.60 -0.06 -11.82
C HIS A 134 4.87 0.61 -13.17
N ILE A 135 3.88 0.45 -14.04
CA ILE A 135 3.78 1.07 -15.36
C ILE A 135 2.30 1.16 -15.75
N SER A 136 1.88 2.34 -16.23
CA SER A 136 0.48 2.61 -16.61
C SER A 136 -0.52 2.29 -15.48
N TRP A 137 -1.73 1.84 -15.83
CA TRP A 137 -2.78 1.42 -14.88
C TRP A 137 -2.86 -0.10 -14.72
N LEU A 138 -1.85 -0.85 -15.16
CA LEU A 138 -1.80 -2.31 -15.09
C LEU A 138 -1.92 -2.86 -13.66
N ARG A 139 -1.57 -2.05 -12.63
CA ARG A 139 -1.78 -2.44 -11.22
C ARG A 139 -3.25 -2.65 -10.85
N ALA A 140 -4.21 -2.25 -11.68
CA ALA A 140 -5.61 -2.59 -11.48
C ALA A 140 -5.85 -4.10 -11.40
N THR A 141 -5.04 -4.90 -12.09
CA THR A 141 -5.19 -6.36 -12.15
C THR A 141 -3.90 -7.13 -11.85
N VAL A 142 -2.74 -6.49 -12.01
CA VAL A 142 -1.42 -7.07 -11.70
C VAL A 142 -0.96 -6.57 -10.34
N HIS A 143 -1.43 -7.22 -9.28
CA HIS A 143 -1.04 -6.96 -7.88
C HIS A 143 -1.25 -8.20 -7.01
N GLY A 144 -0.58 -8.26 -5.85
CA GLY A 144 -0.81 -9.31 -4.86
C GLY A 144 -0.13 -9.03 -3.52
N PRO A 145 -0.43 -9.82 -2.47
CA PRO A 145 0.09 -9.56 -1.13
C PRO A 145 1.58 -9.93 -0.99
N ILE A 146 2.27 -9.24 -0.08
CA ILE A 146 3.54 -9.66 0.50
C ILE A 146 3.31 -9.84 2.01
N VAL A 147 3.49 -11.05 2.50
CA VAL A 147 3.41 -11.37 3.94
C VAL A 147 4.82 -11.53 4.47
N ILE A 148 5.20 -10.67 5.41
CA ILE A 148 6.50 -10.70 6.07
C ILE A 148 6.31 -11.17 7.50
N LEU A 149 6.66 -12.43 7.75
CA LEU A 149 6.61 -13.02 9.08
C LEU A 149 7.79 -12.54 9.94
N PRO A 150 7.68 -12.58 11.28
CA PRO A 150 8.82 -12.38 12.16
C PRO A 150 9.98 -13.35 11.84
N PRO A 151 11.22 -13.06 12.30
CA PRO A 151 12.30 -14.02 12.23
C PRO A 151 11.92 -15.37 12.85
N ALA A 152 12.54 -16.46 12.39
CA ALA A 152 12.24 -17.78 12.90
C ALA A 152 12.47 -17.86 14.42
N GLY A 153 11.48 -18.35 15.17
CA GLY A 153 11.51 -18.43 16.63
C GLY A 153 11.16 -17.13 17.36
N VAL A 154 10.91 -16.03 16.64
CA VAL A 154 10.46 -14.76 17.24
C VAL A 154 8.94 -14.68 17.15
N PRO A 155 8.21 -14.54 18.28
CA PRO A 155 6.76 -14.39 18.26
C PRO A 155 6.35 -12.98 17.85
N TYR A 156 5.05 -12.82 17.54
CA TYR A 156 4.43 -11.50 17.48
C TYR A 156 4.47 -10.80 18.86
N PRO A 157 4.43 -9.46 18.91
CA PRO A 157 4.31 -8.72 20.18
C PRO A 157 2.90 -8.78 20.80
N PHE A 158 2.02 -9.57 20.21
CA PHE A 158 0.65 -9.85 20.64
C PHE A 158 0.39 -11.36 20.50
N PRO A 159 -0.65 -11.91 21.16
CA PRO A 159 -0.98 -13.33 21.04
C PRO A 159 -1.14 -13.75 19.57
N ALA A 160 -0.54 -14.89 19.21
CA ALA A 160 -0.62 -15.40 17.84
C ALA A 160 -2.09 -15.65 17.46
N PRO A 161 -2.54 -15.16 16.28
CA PRO A 161 -3.89 -15.41 15.80
C PRO A 161 -4.07 -16.88 15.40
N GLU A 162 -5.32 -17.35 15.40
CA GLU A 162 -5.72 -18.67 14.89
C GLU A 162 -5.39 -18.80 13.40
N ALA A 163 -5.67 -17.75 12.62
CA ALA A 163 -5.33 -17.66 11.21
C ALA A 163 -5.10 -16.22 10.78
N GLU A 164 -4.38 -16.08 9.66
CA GLU A 164 -4.07 -14.80 9.03
C GLU A 164 -4.65 -14.78 7.62
N VAL A 165 -5.36 -13.71 7.28
CA VAL A 165 -6.13 -13.65 6.03
C VAL A 165 -5.82 -12.35 5.29
N PRO A 166 -5.12 -12.41 4.14
CA PRO A 166 -5.02 -11.27 3.22
C PRO A 166 -6.40 -10.80 2.77
N LEU A 167 -6.63 -9.50 2.89
CA LEU A 167 -7.84 -8.84 2.41
C LEU A 167 -7.44 -7.62 1.58
N MET A 168 -7.38 -7.81 0.26
CA MET A 168 -7.03 -6.77 -0.69
C MET A 168 -8.28 -6.06 -1.18
N PHE A 169 -8.34 -4.75 -0.98
CA PHE A 169 -9.29 -3.89 -1.66
C PHE A 169 -8.76 -3.50 -3.03
N GLY A 170 -9.63 -3.42 -4.03
CA GLY A 170 -9.27 -2.98 -5.37
C GLY A 170 -10.49 -2.46 -6.13
N GLU A 171 -10.30 -2.10 -7.39
CA GLU A 171 -11.35 -1.58 -8.27
C GLU A 171 -11.48 -2.44 -9.52
N TRP A 172 -12.68 -2.47 -10.09
CA TRP A 172 -12.99 -3.17 -11.33
C TRP A 172 -13.69 -2.25 -12.34
N TRP A 173 -13.16 -2.25 -13.56
CA TRP A 173 -13.82 -1.64 -14.73
C TRP A 173 -14.33 -2.74 -15.66
N ARG A 174 -15.50 -2.57 -16.26
CA ARG A 174 -15.98 -3.38 -17.39
C ARG A 174 -15.13 -3.14 -18.63
N ASN A 175 -14.70 -1.89 -18.84
CA ASN A 175 -13.80 -1.52 -19.93
C ASN A 175 -12.36 -1.97 -19.63
N ASP A 176 -11.54 -2.08 -20.69
CA ASP A 176 -10.10 -2.25 -20.54
C ASP A 176 -9.51 -1.03 -19.83
N THR A 177 -8.83 -1.27 -18.71
CA THR A 177 -8.26 -0.23 -17.87
C THR A 177 -7.17 0.56 -18.62
N GLU A 178 -6.42 -0.08 -19.51
CA GLU A 178 -5.43 0.61 -20.34
C GLU A 178 -6.10 1.55 -21.35
N ALA A 179 -7.28 1.18 -21.86
CA ALA A 179 -8.08 2.06 -22.71
C ALA A 179 -8.67 3.25 -21.93
N VAL A 180 -9.06 3.05 -20.67
CA VAL A 180 -9.57 4.11 -19.78
C VAL A 180 -8.49 5.18 -19.55
N ILE A 181 -7.28 4.78 -19.14
CA ILE A 181 -6.19 5.74 -18.91
C ILE A 181 -5.71 6.37 -20.23
N ALA A 182 -5.64 5.61 -21.33
CA ALA A 182 -5.29 6.16 -22.64
C ALA A 182 -6.32 7.20 -23.12
N GLN A 183 -7.61 7.01 -22.84
CA GLN A 183 -8.63 8.02 -23.14
C GLN A 183 -8.41 9.29 -22.31
N ALA A 184 -8.25 9.18 -20.99
CA ALA A 184 -8.04 10.32 -20.10
C ALA A 184 -6.82 11.15 -20.53
N LEU A 185 -5.69 10.48 -20.80
CA LEU A 185 -4.46 11.12 -21.28
C LEU A 185 -4.64 11.78 -22.66
N ARG A 186 -5.47 11.23 -23.56
CA ARG A 186 -5.75 11.88 -24.85
C ARG A 186 -6.60 13.13 -24.68
N THR A 187 -7.72 13.04 -23.96
CA THR A 187 -8.69 14.13 -23.85
C THR A 187 -8.28 15.20 -22.84
N GLY A 188 -7.38 14.88 -21.92
CA GLY A 188 -6.97 15.74 -20.81
C GLY A 188 -8.02 15.85 -19.69
N GLY A 189 -9.06 15.02 -19.71
CA GLY A 189 -10.05 14.89 -18.64
C GLY A 189 -9.61 13.87 -17.57
N GLY A 190 -10.43 13.74 -16.52
CA GLY A 190 -10.28 12.65 -15.56
C GLY A 190 -10.61 11.29 -16.19
N PRO A 191 -10.03 10.19 -15.68
CA PRO A 191 -10.40 8.84 -16.10
C PRO A 191 -11.84 8.51 -15.69
N ASN A 192 -12.49 7.62 -16.43
CA ASN A 192 -13.79 7.09 -16.02
C ASN A 192 -13.64 6.33 -14.69
N VAL A 193 -14.57 6.55 -13.77
CA VAL A 193 -14.64 5.85 -12.47
C VAL A 193 -14.83 4.35 -12.65
N SER A 194 -14.47 3.56 -11.64
CA SER A 194 -14.70 2.11 -11.64
C SER A 194 -16.19 1.78 -11.63
N ASP A 195 -16.50 0.56 -12.08
CA ASP A 195 -17.86 0.00 -12.02
C ASP A 195 -18.13 -0.69 -10.66
N ALA A 196 -17.09 -1.06 -9.93
CA ALA A 196 -17.17 -1.65 -8.60
C ALA A 196 -15.85 -1.60 -7.84
N TYR A 197 -15.94 -1.44 -6.53
CA TYR A 197 -14.89 -1.89 -5.61
C TYR A 197 -14.93 -3.42 -5.44
N THR A 198 -13.81 -3.98 -5.00
CA THR A 198 -13.64 -5.43 -4.81
C THR A 198 -12.91 -5.74 -3.51
N MET A 199 -13.25 -6.88 -2.89
CA MET A 199 -12.52 -7.51 -1.80
C MET A 199 -11.95 -8.82 -2.32
N ASN A 200 -10.62 -8.96 -2.33
CA ASN A 200 -9.91 -10.08 -2.97
C ASN A 200 -10.37 -10.31 -4.42
N GLY A 201 -10.55 -9.23 -5.18
CA GLY A 201 -11.00 -9.26 -6.58
C GLY A 201 -12.48 -9.60 -6.78
N LEU A 202 -13.29 -9.63 -5.71
CA LEU A 202 -14.70 -9.99 -5.73
C LEU A 202 -15.59 -8.79 -5.31
N PRO A 203 -16.54 -8.31 -6.14
CA PRO A 203 -17.42 -7.19 -5.79
C PRO A 203 -18.41 -7.50 -4.66
N GLY A 204 -18.80 -8.76 -4.52
CA GLY A 204 -19.74 -9.19 -3.48
C GLY A 204 -21.21 -8.89 -3.81
N PRO A 205 -22.12 -9.13 -2.84
CA PRO A 205 -23.54 -9.32 -3.12
C PRO A 205 -24.32 -8.02 -3.36
N LEU A 206 -23.70 -6.86 -3.18
CA LEU A 206 -24.33 -5.56 -3.43
C LEU A 206 -24.26 -5.15 -4.92
N TYR A 207 -23.51 -5.90 -5.74
CA TYR A 207 -23.44 -5.70 -7.18
C TYR A 207 -24.15 -6.81 -7.95
N ALA A 208 -24.64 -6.47 -9.14
CA ALA A 208 -25.23 -7.43 -10.06
C ALA A 208 -24.26 -8.59 -10.38
N CYS A 209 -24.80 -9.81 -10.48
CA CYS A 209 -24.06 -11.04 -10.80
C CYS A 209 -22.84 -11.33 -9.90
N SER A 210 -22.82 -10.82 -8.67
CA SER A 210 -21.63 -10.89 -7.81
C SER A 210 -21.88 -11.55 -6.46
N ALA A 211 -23.14 -11.91 -6.15
CA ALA A 211 -23.47 -12.58 -4.89
C ALA A 211 -22.83 -13.98 -4.76
N LYS A 212 -22.70 -14.73 -5.87
CA LYS A 212 -22.20 -16.13 -5.84
C LYS A 212 -20.75 -16.20 -5.42
N ASP A 213 -19.94 -15.30 -5.95
CA ASP A 213 -18.51 -15.26 -5.71
C ASP A 213 -18.17 -14.23 -4.63
N THR A 214 -18.98 -14.14 -3.58
CA THR A 214 -18.71 -13.21 -2.47
C THR A 214 -17.54 -13.72 -1.63
N PHE A 215 -16.59 -12.86 -1.27
CA PHE A 215 -15.55 -13.22 -0.30
C PHE A 215 -16.18 -13.56 1.07
N ARG A 216 -15.89 -14.77 1.58
CA ARG A 216 -16.40 -15.26 2.86
C ARG A 216 -15.24 -15.57 3.81
N LEU A 217 -15.27 -14.96 4.98
CA LEU A 217 -14.36 -15.27 6.09
C LEU A 217 -15.07 -16.19 7.07
N LYS A 218 -14.65 -17.45 7.12
CA LYS A 218 -15.13 -18.43 8.11
C LYS A 218 -14.34 -18.30 9.41
N VAL A 219 -15.04 -18.21 10.54
CA VAL A 219 -14.42 -18.05 11.86
C VAL A 219 -14.99 -19.02 12.88
N LYS A 220 -14.15 -19.49 13.81
CA LYS A 220 -14.56 -20.29 14.96
C LYS A 220 -14.91 -19.38 16.14
N PRO A 221 -15.97 -19.70 16.92
CA PRO A 221 -16.28 -18.96 18.13
C PRO A 221 -15.07 -18.82 19.07
N GLY A 222 -14.88 -17.63 19.65
CA GLY A 222 -13.84 -17.31 20.62
C GLY A 222 -12.40 -17.22 20.06
N LYS A 223 -12.19 -17.47 18.77
CA LYS A 223 -10.87 -17.39 18.13
C LYS A 223 -10.56 -15.99 17.62
N THR A 224 -9.27 -15.66 17.52
CA THR A 224 -8.80 -14.38 16.99
C THR A 224 -8.15 -14.58 15.63
N TYR A 225 -8.51 -13.76 14.66
CA TYR A 225 -8.00 -13.77 13.29
C TYR A 225 -7.26 -12.47 13.01
N MET A 226 -6.17 -12.53 12.26
CA MET A 226 -5.49 -11.32 11.77
C MET A 226 -5.87 -11.06 10.31
N LEU A 227 -6.59 -9.98 10.06
CA LEU A 227 -6.89 -9.52 8.71
C LEU A 227 -5.74 -8.63 8.25
N ARG A 228 -5.12 -9.00 7.13
CA ARG A 228 -3.99 -8.29 6.53
C ARG A 228 -4.54 -7.39 5.41
N LEU A 229 -5.00 -6.21 5.78
CA LEU A 229 -5.68 -5.27 4.89
C LEU A 229 -4.66 -4.61 3.97
N ILE A 230 -5.00 -4.53 2.68
CA ILE A 230 -4.21 -3.84 1.66
C ILE A 230 -5.17 -3.04 0.81
N ASN A 231 -4.93 -1.73 0.63
CA ASN A 231 -5.68 -0.97 -0.38
C ASN A 231 -4.86 -0.90 -1.69
N ALA A 232 -5.23 -1.76 -2.63
CA ALA A 232 -4.68 -1.79 -3.99
C ALA A 232 -5.57 -1.05 -5.02
N ALA A 233 -6.61 -0.34 -4.56
CA ALA A 233 -7.40 0.54 -5.42
C ALA A 233 -6.52 1.60 -6.09
N LEU A 234 -6.95 2.09 -7.25
CA LEU A 234 -6.27 3.16 -7.96
C LEU A 234 -6.56 4.54 -7.38
N ASN A 235 -7.81 4.81 -7.02
CA ASN A 235 -8.27 6.19 -6.84
C ASN A 235 -8.56 6.56 -5.36
N ASP A 236 -9.30 5.73 -4.63
CA ASP A 236 -9.94 6.18 -3.39
C ASP A 236 -9.37 5.56 -2.11
N GLU A 237 -9.34 6.37 -1.04
CA GLU A 237 -9.25 5.88 0.33
C GLU A 237 -10.54 5.18 0.74
N LEU A 238 -10.45 4.13 1.54
CA LEU A 238 -11.61 3.30 1.87
C LEU A 238 -11.84 3.24 3.38
N PHE A 239 -13.05 3.58 3.83
CA PHE A 239 -13.52 3.20 5.15
C PHE A 239 -13.81 1.70 5.15
N PHE A 240 -13.40 0.99 6.19
CA PHE A 240 -13.65 -0.44 6.36
C PHE A 240 -14.17 -0.78 7.77
N ALA A 241 -15.20 -1.60 7.84
CA ALA A 241 -15.79 -2.08 9.09
C ALA A 241 -16.37 -3.50 8.97
N VAL A 242 -16.48 -4.19 10.10
CA VAL A 242 -17.14 -5.50 10.20
C VAL A 242 -18.32 -5.39 11.17
N ALA A 243 -19.52 -5.77 10.74
CA ALA A 243 -20.73 -5.64 11.55
C ALA A 243 -20.56 -6.31 12.92
N ASN A 244 -20.83 -5.59 14.01
CA ASN A 244 -20.78 -6.11 15.38
C ASN A 244 -19.44 -6.74 15.80
N HIS A 245 -18.33 -6.31 15.19
CA HIS A 245 -16.97 -6.72 15.60
C HIS A 245 -16.07 -5.49 15.69
N THR A 246 -15.33 -5.39 16.78
CA THR A 246 -14.27 -4.39 16.96
C THR A 246 -12.97 -4.93 16.35
N LEU A 247 -12.22 -4.05 15.69
CA LEU A 247 -10.93 -4.34 15.09
C LEU A 247 -9.82 -3.71 15.93
N THR A 248 -8.77 -4.47 16.24
CA THR A 248 -7.59 -3.92 16.92
C THR A 248 -6.45 -3.77 15.92
N VAL A 249 -6.05 -2.54 15.60
CA VAL A 249 -4.93 -2.26 14.69
C VAL A 249 -3.62 -2.57 15.41
N VAL A 250 -2.73 -3.35 14.79
CA VAL A 250 -1.46 -3.79 15.41
C VAL A 250 -0.23 -3.57 14.52
N ASP A 251 -0.42 -3.32 13.23
CA ASP A 251 0.64 -3.12 12.24
C ASP A 251 0.14 -2.17 11.16
N VAL A 252 1.01 -1.27 10.68
CA VAL A 252 0.78 -0.44 9.49
C VAL A 252 2.08 -0.41 8.69
N ASP A 253 2.00 -0.70 7.39
CA ASP A 253 3.13 -0.70 6.45
C ASP A 253 4.35 -1.52 6.92
N ALA A 254 4.06 -2.74 7.40
CA ALA A 254 5.02 -3.69 7.94
C ALA A 254 5.88 -3.15 9.11
N LEU A 255 5.26 -2.31 9.93
CA LEU A 255 5.77 -1.82 11.20
C LEU A 255 4.69 -1.91 12.27
N TYR A 256 5.03 -2.49 13.43
CA TYR A 256 4.12 -2.53 14.56
C TYR A 256 3.78 -1.14 15.09
N VAL A 257 2.49 -0.96 15.39
CA VAL A 257 1.97 0.26 16.03
C VAL A 257 1.56 -0.05 17.47
N LYS A 258 1.37 0.99 18.29
CA LYS A 258 0.71 0.84 19.59
C LYS A 258 -0.71 0.35 19.35
N PRO A 259 -1.12 -0.83 19.88
CA PRO A 259 -2.43 -1.35 19.56
C PRO A 259 -3.56 -0.42 19.97
N PHE A 260 -4.55 -0.24 19.09
CA PHE A 260 -5.75 0.53 19.41
C PHE A 260 -6.99 -0.09 18.72
N ALA A 261 -8.11 -0.03 19.44
CA ALA A 261 -9.38 -0.57 18.99
C ALA A 261 -10.20 0.45 18.18
N VAL A 262 -10.85 -0.02 17.12
CA VAL A 262 -11.73 0.76 16.24
C VAL A 262 -12.91 -0.07 15.77
N GLU A 263 -14.04 0.58 15.51
CA GLU A 263 -15.18 -0.03 14.81
C GLU A 263 -15.07 0.14 13.29
N THR A 264 -14.52 1.28 12.86
CA THR A 264 -14.20 1.58 11.47
C THR A 264 -12.79 2.14 11.38
N LEU A 265 -12.03 1.72 10.38
CA LEU A 265 -10.74 2.32 10.00
C LEU A 265 -10.83 2.93 8.61
N ILE A 266 -9.87 3.80 8.28
CA ILE A 266 -9.62 4.29 6.93
C ILE A 266 -8.28 3.71 6.44
N ILE A 267 -8.22 3.33 5.17
CA ILE A 267 -7.01 2.82 4.52
C ILE A 267 -6.87 3.44 3.12
N ALA A 268 -5.76 4.11 2.87
CA ALA A 268 -5.51 4.80 1.60
C ALA A 268 -4.77 3.91 0.59
N PRO A 269 -4.91 4.13 -0.74
CA PRO A 269 -4.15 3.40 -1.75
C PRO A 269 -2.65 3.36 -1.43
N GLY A 270 -2.05 2.16 -1.46
CA GLY A 270 -0.67 1.95 -1.04
C GLY A 270 -0.53 1.44 0.40
N GLN A 271 -1.37 1.91 1.32
CA GLN A 271 -1.28 1.51 2.71
C GLN A 271 -1.69 0.06 2.93
N THR A 272 -1.11 -0.50 3.98
CA THR A 272 -1.45 -1.81 4.54
C THR A 272 -1.68 -1.68 6.04
N SER A 273 -2.58 -2.51 6.58
CA SER A 273 -2.87 -2.53 8.01
C SER A 273 -3.21 -3.94 8.45
N ASN A 274 -2.54 -4.45 9.50
CA ASN A 274 -3.00 -5.68 10.14
C ASN A 274 -3.90 -5.35 11.31
N VAL A 275 -5.07 -5.97 11.30
CA VAL A 275 -6.06 -5.84 12.37
C VAL A 275 -6.42 -7.20 12.95
N LEU A 276 -6.50 -7.26 14.28
CA LEU A 276 -7.01 -8.42 15.00
C LEU A 276 -8.53 -8.31 15.12
N LEU A 277 -9.22 -9.36 14.69
CA LEU A 277 -10.65 -9.57 14.86
C LEU A 277 -10.86 -10.76 15.79
N THR A 278 -11.46 -10.53 16.95
CA THR A 278 -11.86 -11.62 17.86
C THR A 278 -13.31 -12.02 17.57
N ALA A 279 -13.51 -13.28 17.21
CA ALA A 279 -14.83 -13.86 17.04
C ALA A 279 -15.56 -13.92 18.39
N LYS A 280 -16.87 -13.72 18.36
CA LYS A 280 -17.78 -13.86 19.50
C LYS A 280 -17.59 -15.21 20.18
N PRO A 281 -17.77 -15.29 21.51
CA PRO A 281 -17.43 -16.48 22.29
C PRO A 281 -18.28 -17.71 21.97
N ALA A 282 -19.45 -17.54 21.33
CA ALA A 282 -20.35 -18.62 20.95
C ALA A 282 -20.90 -18.38 19.53
N TYR A 283 -21.38 -19.45 18.88
CA TYR A 283 -22.07 -19.37 17.59
C TYR A 283 -23.27 -18.42 17.68
N PRO A 284 -23.29 -17.31 16.92
CA PRO A 284 -24.26 -16.27 17.12
C PRO A 284 -25.58 -16.47 16.34
N GLY A 285 -25.71 -17.54 15.56
CA GLY A 285 -26.88 -17.73 14.69
C GLY A 285 -27.08 -16.58 13.71
N ALA A 286 -26.00 -15.98 13.20
CA ALA A 286 -26.04 -14.83 12.31
C ALA A 286 -24.78 -14.71 11.46
N ARG A 287 -24.90 -13.96 10.35
CA ARG A 287 -23.79 -13.55 9.48
C ARG A 287 -23.53 -12.06 9.60
N TYR A 288 -22.35 -11.62 9.20
CA TYR A 288 -21.91 -10.24 9.39
C TYR A 288 -21.29 -9.71 8.11
N TYR A 289 -21.77 -8.59 7.61
CA TYR A 289 -21.09 -7.93 6.50
C TYR A 289 -19.75 -7.35 6.95
N MET A 290 -18.75 -7.53 6.10
CA MET A 290 -17.53 -6.71 6.06
C MET A 290 -17.74 -5.71 4.92
N LEU A 291 -17.79 -4.42 5.21
CA LEU A 291 -18.08 -3.40 4.21
C LEU A 291 -16.88 -2.48 4.02
N ALA A 292 -16.62 -2.10 2.77
CA ALA A 292 -15.75 -0.97 2.46
C ALA A 292 -16.43 0.02 1.49
N ARG A 293 -16.24 1.32 1.72
CA ARG A 293 -16.76 2.42 0.91
C ARG A 293 -15.71 3.53 0.78
N PRO A 294 -15.78 4.40 -0.23
CA PRO A 294 -14.84 5.51 -0.36
C PRO A 294 -14.98 6.55 0.75
N TYR A 295 -13.86 7.10 1.15
CA TYR A 295 -13.77 8.45 1.68
C TYR A 295 -13.35 9.38 0.52
N THR A 296 -14.01 10.53 0.41
CA THR A 296 -13.62 11.55 -0.55
C THR A 296 -14.04 12.94 -0.09
N ASN A 297 -13.12 13.89 -0.25
CA ASN A 297 -13.34 15.33 -0.17
C ASN A 297 -13.17 16.00 -1.54
N THR A 298 -13.05 15.20 -2.61
CA THR A 298 -12.82 15.67 -3.98
C THR A 298 -14.05 16.37 -4.57
N GLN A 299 -13.83 17.25 -5.53
CA GLN A 299 -14.88 17.83 -6.37
C GLN A 299 -15.07 17.06 -7.69
N GLY A 300 -14.21 16.06 -7.94
CA GLY A 300 -14.27 15.19 -9.11
C GLY A 300 -15.30 14.06 -9.00
N THR A 301 -15.37 13.25 -10.05
CA THR A 301 -16.16 12.02 -10.06
C THR A 301 -15.37 10.89 -9.39
N PHE A 302 -16.05 10.09 -8.58
CA PHE A 302 -15.50 8.91 -7.92
C PHE A 302 -16.54 7.76 -7.96
N ASP A 303 -16.10 6.53 -7.71
CA ASP A 303 -17.01 5.39 -7.57
C ASP A 303 -17.71 5.50 -6.20
N ASN A 304 -19.00 5.82 -6.17
CA ASN A 304 -19.77 5.96 -4.92
C ASN A 304 -20.52 4.67 -4.54
N THR A 305 -19.90 3.51 -4.77
CA THR A 305 -20.48 2.21 -4.41
C THR A 305 -19.87 1.66 -3.12
N THR A 306 -20.40 0.53 -2.63
CA THR A 306 -19.92 -0.14 -1.41
C THR A 306 -19.69 -1.61 -1.71
N VAL A 307 -18.48 -2.09 -1.45
CA VAL A 307 -18.12 -3.51 -1.55
C VAL A 307 -18.44 -4.24 -0.26
N ALA A 308 -18.84 -5.51 -0.39
CA ALA A 308 -19.24 -6.34 0.73
C ALA A 308 -18.62 -7.75 0.67
N GLY A 309 -17.93 -8.13 1.74
CA GLY A 309 -17.64 -9.52 2.10
C GLY A 309 -18.55 -10.00 3.24
N ILE A 310 -18.49 -11.28 3.58
CA ILE A 310 -19.31 -11.87 4.66
C ILE A 310 -18.41 -12.61 5.64
N LEU A 311 -18.57 -12.33 6.94
CA LEU A 311 -18.01 -13.11 8.03
C LEU A 311 -19.08 -14.09 8.53
N GLU A 312 -18.72 -15.37 8.60
CA GLU A 312 -19.60 -16.48 8.95
C GLU A 312 -18.95 -17.33 10.04
N TYR A 313 -19.75 -17.74 11.02
CA TYR A 313 -19.26 -18.59 12.11
C TYR A 313 -19.40 -20.05 11.72
N GLU A 314 -18.35 -20.82 11.95
CA GLU A 314 -18.42 -22.27 11.92
C GLU A 314 -19.31 -22.76 13.07
N HIS A 315 -20.06 -23.82 12.80
CA HIS A 315 -20.94 -24.46 13.76
C HIS A 315 -20.27 -25.74 14.25
N ASP A 316 -20.13 -25.90 15.57
CA ASP A 316 -19.59 -27.12 16.19
C ASP A 316 -20.68 -28.23 16.25
N ASP A 317 -21.29 -28.61 15.11
CA ASP A 317 -22.14 -29.82 15.07
C ASP A 317 -21.37 -30.98 14.40
N PRO A 318 -21.04 -32.05 15.14
CA PRO A 318 -20.41 -33.25 14.57
C PRO A 318 -21.29 -34.02 13.57
N ALA A 319 -22.56 -33.65 13.37
CA ALA A 319 -23.52 -34.43 12.58
C ALA A 319 -23.42 -34.24 11.04
N THR A 320 -22.57 -33.35 10.52
CA THR A 320 -22.47 -33.10 9.07
C THR A 320 -21.13 -33.47 8.41
N ASP A 321 -20.19 -34.08 9.15
CA ASP A 321 -18.83 -34.39 8.65
C ASP A 321 -18.74 -35.68 7.79
N ASN A 322 -19.81 -36.04 7.08
CA ASN A 322 -19.89 -37.27 6.29
C ASN A 322 -20.29 -37.08 4.81
N THR A 323 -19.95 -35.95 4.19
CA THR A 323 -20.03 -35.79 2.73
C THR A 323 -18.69 -35.38 2.12
N THR A 324 -17.80 -36.35 1.99
CA THR A 324 -16.68 -36.29 1.06
C THR A 324 -17.17 -36.25 -0.39
N VAL A 325 -16.74 -35.20 -1.11
CA VAL A 325 -16.43 -35.12 -2.55
C VAL A 325 -17.58 -34.93 -3.55
N ALA A 326 -17.44 -33.83 -4.30
CA ALA A 326 -17.94 -33.54 -5.64
C ALA A 326 -19.47 -33.41 -5.83
N GLY A 327 -19.97 -32.19 -5.64
CA GLY A 327 -21.27 -31.79 -6.15
C GLY A 327 -21.54 -30.34 -5.81
N ILE A 328 -22.02 -29.59 -6.80
CA ILE A 328 -22.52 -28.22 -6.67
C ILE A 328 -23.57 -28.21 -5.55
N LEU A 329 -23.22 -27.73 -4.35
CA LEU A 329 -24.21 -27.48 -3.31
C LEU A 329 -24.57 -26.00 -3.34
N GLU A 330 -25.84 -25.79 -3.61
CA GLU A 330 -26.55 -24.52 -3.53
C GLU A 330 -26.27 -23.87 -2.18
N TYR A 331 -25.74 -22.65 -2.19
CA TYR A 331 -26.26 -21.52 -1.41
C TYR A 331 -26.97 -21.87 -0.08
N GLU A 332 -26.29 -22.51 0.86
CA GLU A 332 -26.83 -22.63 2.21
C GLU A 332 -26.75 -21.26 2.88
N HIS A 333 -27.83 -20.50 2.73
CA HIS A 333 -28.13 -19.30 3.48
C HIS A 333 -28.79 -19.61 4.82
N ASP A 334 -28.97 -20.89 5.11
CA ASP A 334 -29.79 -21.42 6.19
C ASP A 334 -28.91 -21.92 7.34
N ASP A 335 -29.45 -21.78 8.54
CA ASP A 335 -28.88 -22.26 9.78
C ASP A 335 -28.78 -23.79 9.75
N PRO A 336 -27.59 -24.38 9.89
CA PRO A 336 -27.43 -25.84 9.88
C PRO A 336 -28.30 -26.56 10.93
N ALA A 337 -28.59 -25.89 12.05
CA ALA A 337 -29.39 -26.45 13.14
C ALA A 337 -30.90 -26.33 12.92
N THR A 338 -31.38 -25.35 12.13
CA THR A 338 -32.82 -25.04 12.04
C THR A 338 -33.37 -24.97 10.61
N GLY A 339 -32.52 -25.03 9.59
CA GLY A 339 -32.89 -24.91 8.17
C GLY A 339 -33.50 -23.55 7.80
N LYS A 340 -33.29 -22.51 8.60
CA LYS A 340 -33.83 -21.15 8.38
C LYS A 340 -32.75 -20.16 8.00
N SER A 341 -33.08 -19.21 7.12
CA SER A 341 -32.10 -18.21 6.69
C SER A 341 -31.52 -17.39 7.86
N LEU A 342 -30.20 -17.39 7.97
CA LEU A 342 -29.50 -16.66 9.01
C LEU A 342 -29.60 -15.14 8.77
N PRO A 343 -29.96 -14.34 9.80
CA PRO A 343 -29.93 -12.89 9.69
C PRO A 343 -28.51 -12.41 9.36
N ILE A 344 -28.42 -11.34 8.56
CA ILE A 344 -27.15 -10.71 8.21
C ILE A 344 -27.10 -9.27 8.73
N TYR A 345 -26.13 -8.98 9.59
CA TYR A 345 -25.94 -7.65 10.17
C TYR A 345 -25.05 -6.78 9.28
N ARG A 346 -25.33 -5.48 9.24
CA ARG A 346 -24.57 -4.46 8.51
C ARG A 346 -23.89 -3.51 9.49
N PRO A 347 -22.59 -3.16 9.32
CA PRO A 347 -21.98 -2.10 10.10
C PRO A 347 -22.49 -0.74 9.62
N THR A 348 -22.50 0.25 10.52
CA THR A 348 -22.63 1.65 10.16
C THR A 348 -21.25 2.17 9.78
N LEU A 349 -21.07 2.54 8.52
CA LEU A 349 -19.86 3.22 8.07
C LEU A 349 -20.06 4.76 8.16
N PRO A 350 -19.00 5.58 8.29
CA PRO A 350 -19.07 7.04 8.22
C PRO A 350 -19.67 7.56 6.90
N GLN A 351 -20.03 8.85 6.87
CA GLN A 351 -20.37 9.52 5.61
C GLN A 351 -19.13 9.58 4.72
N ILE A 352 -19.31 9.55 3.40
CA ILE A 352 -18.20 9.52 2.45
C ILE A 352 -17.28 10.74 2.56
N ASN A 353 -17.78 11.88 3.04
CA ASN A 353 -17.02 13.12 3.22
C ASN A 353 -16.65 13.40 4.69
N ASP A 354 -16.72 12.38 5.56
CA ASP A 354 -16.45 12.53 6.99
C ASP A 354 -14.94 12.64 7.29
N THR A 355 -14.41 13.83 7.04
CA THR A 355 -13.01 14.19 7.29
C THR A 355 -12.66 14.13 8.78
N SER A 356 -13.65 14.28 9.67
CA SER A 356 -13.45 14.16 11.11
C SER A 356 -13.20 12.70 11.51
N ALA A 357 -13.93 11.74 10.93
CA ALA A 357 -13.67 10.31 11.13
C ALA A 357 -12.26 9.91 10.66
N VAL A 358 -11.82 10.40 9.51
CA VAL A 358 -10.45 10.18 9.00
C VAL A 358 -9.41 10.73 9.98
N SER A 359 -9.54 12.00 10.37
CA SER A 359 -8.61 12.67 11.30
C SER A 359 -8.53 11.97 12.65
N ASN A 360 -9.68 11.54 13.18
CA ASN A 360 -9.76 10.82 14.45
C ASN A 360 -9.10 9.44 14.39
N TYR A 361 -9.12 8.78 13.23
CA TYR A 361 -8.40 7.52 13.03
C TYR A 361 -6.88 7.77 12.90
N THR A 362 -6.46 8.65 12.01
CA THR A 362 -5.03 8.88 11.73
C THR A 362 -4.29 9.41 12.96
N ALA A 363 -4.94 10.23 13.80
CA ALA A 363 -4.37 10.72 15.07
C ALA A 363 -4.06 9.61 16.09
N LYS A 364 -4.63 8.39 15.94
CA LYS A 364 -4.33 7.25 16.82
C LYS A 364 -3.07 6.49 16.40
N LEU A 365 -2.59 6.69 15.17
CA LEU A 365 -1.42 5.99 14.65
C LEU A 365 -0.16 6.43 15.38
N ARG A 366 0.48 5.49 16.07
CA ARG A 366 1.75 5.71 16.79
C ARG A 366 2.61 4.47 16.66
N SER A 367 3.89 4.64 16.34
CA SER A 367 4.84 3.53 16.37
C SER A 367 4.82 2.83 17.73
N LEU A 368 4.97 1.51 17.76
CA LEU A 368 4.94 0.71 18.99
C LEU A 368 5.90 1.26 20.07
N ALA A 369 7.11 1.69 19.65
CA ALA A 369 8.10 2.39 20.48
C ALA A 369 8.38 1.66 21.80
N SER A 370 8.83 0.40 21.69
CA SER A 370 9.23 -0.44 22.81
C SER A 370 10.73 -0.74 22.76
N ALA A 371 11.30 -1.36 23.80
CA ALA A 371 12.71 -1.74 23.80
C ALA A 371 13.08 -2.71 22.66
N ALA A 372 12.18 -3.65 22.32
CA ALA A 372 12.38 -4.58 21.21
C ALA A 372 12.09 -3.97 19.84
N TYR A 373 11.25 -2.93 19.80
CA TYR A 373 10.79 -2.26 18.59
C TYR A 373 10.88 -0.74 18.76
N PRO A 374 12.10 -0.17 18.74
CA PRO A 374 12.31 1.25 18.99
C PRO A 374 11.80 2.11 17.82
N ALA A 375 11.33 3.32 18.15
CA ALA A 375 11.03 4.36 17.16
C ALA A 375 12.22 5.34 17.11
N ALA A 376 13.12 5.16 16.15
CA ALA A 376 14.33 5.96 16.00
C ALA A 376 14.07 7.23 15.17
N VAL A 377 13.25 8.15 15.72
CA VAL A 377 12.95 9.43 15.07
C VAL A 377 14.22 10.30 15.05
N PRO A 378 14.69 10.80 13.89
CA PRO A 378 15.81 11.74 13.84
C PRO A 378 15.56 12.95 14.74
N GLN A 379 16.50 13.25 15.63
CA GLN A 379 16.39 14.35 16.59
C GLN A 379 16.97 15.67 16.03
N ALA A 380 17.76 15.59 14.97
CA ALA A 380 18.31 16.73 14.25
C ALA A 380 17.96 16.58 12.77
N VAL A 381 17.59 17.68 12.14
CA VAL A 381 17.23 17.77 10.73
C VAL A 381 18.35 18.50 10.00
N ASP A 382 18.90 17.89 8.94
CA ASP A 382 19.94 18.49 8.11
C ASP A 382 19.32 19.35 7.00
N ARG A 383 18.14 18.96 6.51
CA ARG A 383 17.43 19.63 5.41
C ARG A 383 15.93 19.65 5.65
N GLU A 384 15.33 20.81 5.41
CA GLU A 384 13.90 21.04 5.47
C GLU A 384 13.37 21.35 4.07
N PHE A 385 12.24 20.75 3.72
CA PHE A 385 11.55 20.97 2.46
C PHE A 385 10.08 21.28 2.69
N LEU A 386 9.54 22.18 1.86
CA LEU A 386 8.11 22.43 1.77
C LEU A 386 7.64 22.12 0.35
N PHE A 387 6.88 21.06 0.21
CA PHE A 387 6.37 20.57 -1.07
C PHE A 387 4.87 20.83 -1.15
N THR A 388 4.46 21.79 -1.98
CA THR A 388 3.04 21.96 -2.30
C THR A 388 2.60 20.89 -3.26
N VAL A 389 1.55 20.15 -2.93
CA VAL A 389 0.96 19.08 -3.74
C VAL A 389 -0.44 19.50 -4.16
N GLY A 390 -0.83 19.13 -5.36
CA GLY A 390 -2.21 19.26 -5.79
C GLY A 390 -2.35 19.17 -7.30
N LEU A 391 -3.58 19.43 -7.73
CA LEU A 391 -3.93 19.51 -9.14
C LEU A 391 -3.44 20.82 -9.77
N GLY A 392 -3.49 20.85 -11.09
CA GLY A 392 -3.21 22.02 -11.90
C GLY A 392 -3.71 21.80 -13.32
N THR A 393 -3.30 22.69 -14.22
CA THR A 393 -3.68 22.61 -15.63
C THR A 393 -2.49 22.67 -16.57
N HIS A 394 -2.68 22.10 -17.76
CA HIS A 394 -1.91 22.42 -18.94
C HIS A 394 -2.83 22.99 -20.02
N PRO A 395 -2.35 23.92 -20.86
CA PRO A 395 -3.09 24.37 -22.03
C PRO A 395 -3.45 23.21 -22.96
N CYS A 396 -4.57 23.33 -23.67
CA CYS A 396 -4.87 22.42 -24.77
C CYS A 396 -3.83 22.56 -25.88
N ALA A 397 -3.32 21.43 -26.37
CA ALA A 397 -2.48 21.43 -27.56
C ALA A 397 -3.33 21.86 -28.79
N PRO A 398 -2.81 22.71 -29.69
CA PRO A 398 -3.45 22.97 -30.98
C PRO A 398 -3.62 21.65 -31.74
N GLY A 399 -4.85 21.30 -32.14
CA GLY A 399 -5.16 20.05 -32.86
C GLY A 399 -5.60 18.86 -32.00
N SER A 400 -6.00 19.09 -30.74
CA SER A 400 -6.66 18.04 -29.92
C SER A 400 -7.87 17.44 -30.65
N PRO A 401 -8.00 16.10 -30.75
CA PRO A 401 -8.96 15.41 -31.62
C PRO A 401 -10.42 15.44 -31.14
N VAL A 402 -10.72 16.19 -30.07
CA VAL A 402 -12.10 16.41 -29.64
C VAL A 402 -12.64 17.59 -30.46
N ASN A 403 -13.56 17.29 -31.39
CA ASN A 403 -14.30 18.21 -32.27
C ASN A 403 -14.12 19.70 -31.95
N GLY A 404 -13.12 20.35 -32.57
CA GLY A 404 -12.99 21.81 -32.54
C GLY A 404 -12.14 22.43 -31.42
N SER A 405 -11.04 21.80 -31.00
CA SER A 405 -9.99 22.36 -30.09
C SER A 405 -10.28 22.29 -28.58
N THR A 406 -11.31 21.57 -28.13
CA THR A 406 -11.70 21.54 -26.71
C THR A 406 -11.07 20.36 -25.96
N CYS A 407 -10.57 20.57 -24.75
CA CYS A 407 -10.13 19.49 -23.86
C CYS A 407 -11.27 19.13 -22.90
N GLN A 408 -11.15 17.98 -22.22
CA GLN A 408 -12.15 17.53 -21.24
C GLN A 408 -11.75 17.80 -19.78
N GLY A 409 -10.66 18.54 -19.56
CA GLY A 409 -10.25 18.95 -18.22
C GLY A 409 -11.07 20.15 -17.71
N PRO A 410 -10.54 20.90 -16.72
CA PRO A 410 -11.27 21.99 -16.07
C PRO A 410 -11.88 22.99 -17.06
N ASN A 411 -13.16 23.32 -16.86
CA ASN A 411 -13.94 24.23 -17.69
C ASN A 411 -13.98 23.89 -19.19
N GLY A 412 -13.62 22.67 -19.60
CA GLY A 412 -13.60 22.25 -21.02
C GLY A 412 -12.54 22.94 -21.89
N THR A 413 -11.61 23.68 -21.27
CA THR A 413 -10.64 24.54 -21.97
C THR A 413 -9.20 24.21 -21.65
N ALA A 414 -8.95 23.30 -20.71
CA ALA A 414 -7.63 22.89 -20.26
C ALA A 414 -7.54 21.37 -20.07
N ARG A 415 -6.32 20.89 -19.84
CA ARG A 415 -6.02 19.50 -19.51
C ARG A 415 -5.68 19.43 -18.03
N PHE A 416 -6.18 18.43 -17.31
CA PHE A 416 -5.75 18.16 -15.95
C PHE A 416 -4.25 17.86 -15.91
N ALA A 417 -3.61 18.35 -14.86
CA ALA A 417 -2.26 18.01 -14.46
C ALA A 417 -2.21 17.87 -12.94
N ALA A 418 -1.14 17.27 -12.43
CA ALA A 418 -0.81 17.28 -11.01
C ALA A 418 0.64 17.72 -10.87
N SER A 419 1.00 18.32 -9.74
CA SER A 419 2.37 18.79 -9.54
C SER A 419 2.80 18.74 -8.08
N ILE A 420 4.12 18.67 -7.89
CA ILE A 420 4.77 18.98 -6.62
C ILE A 420 5.63 20.22 -6.85
N ASN A 421 5.45 21.24 -6.00
CA ASN A 421 6.10 22.55 -6.15
C ASN A 421 5.98 23.15 -7.57
N ASN A 422 4.78 23.04 -8.16
CA ASN A 422 4.46 23.54 -9.51
C ASN A 422 5.23 22.85 -10.66
N VAL A 423 5.83 21.68 -10.40
CA VAL A 423 6.47 20.82 -11.41
C VAL A 423 5.64 19.55 -11.60
N SER A 424 5.02 19.42 -12.77
CA SER A 424 4.39 18.22 -13.29
C SER A 424 5.48 17.30 -13.87
N PHE A 425 5.69 16.16 -13.22
CA PHE A 425 6.75 15.22 -13.56
C PHE A 425 6.46 14.53 -14.89
N VAL A 426 7.46 14.52 -15.78
CA VAL A 426 7.39 13.77 -17.04
C VAL A 426 8.39 12.62 -16.98
N LEU A 427 7.89 11.41 -17.28
CA LEU A 427 8.72 10.22 -17.38
C LEU A 427 9.70 10.38 -18.56
N PRO A 428 11.00 10.15 -18.33
CA PRO A 428 11.99 10.14 -19.41
C PRO A 428 11.84 8.87 -20.26
N THR A 429 12.56 8.80 -21.38
CA THR A 429 12.67 7.57 -22.20
C THR A 429 13.82 6.65 -21.76
N THR A 430 14.75 7.17 -20.94
CA THR A 430 15.85 6.42 -20.33
C THR A 430 15.68 6.47 -18.82
N ALA A 431 15.86 5.34 -18.13
CA ALA A 431 15.67 5.28 -16.69
C ALA A 431 16.61 6.23 -15.93
N LEU A 432 16.08 6.95 -14.94
CA LEU A 432 16.85 7.89 -14.12
C LEU A 432 18.08 7.23 -13.49
N LEU A 433 17.90 6.06 -12.86
CA LEU A 433 18.98 5.30 -12.23
C LEU A 433 20.04 4.86 -13.25
N GLN A 434 19.63 4.38 -14.42
CA GLN A 434 20.55 4.02 -15.51
C GLN A 434 21.38 5.23 -15.96
N SER A 435 20.73 6.36 -16.22
CA SER A 435 21.39 7.57 -16.69
C SER A 435 22.36 8.14 -15.63
N HIS A 436 21.98 8.06 -14.35
CA HIS A 436 22.83 8.46 -13.23
C HIS A 436 24.06 7.55 -13.12
N TYR A 437 23.85 6.23 -13.08
CA TYR A 437 24.93 5.25 -12.91
C TYR A 437 25.96 5.28 -14.04
N THR A 438 25.52 5.53 -15.27
CA THR A 438 26.39 5.61 -16.45
C THR A 438 27.03 6.98 -16.67
N GLY A 439 26.71 7.98 -15.84
CA GLY A 439 27.18 9.36 -16.03
C GLY A 439 26.56 10.08 -17.24
N MET A 440 25.47 9.53 -17.82
CA MET A 440 24.78 10.03 -19.00
C MET A 440 23.43 10.69 -18.65
N SER A 441 23.37 11.44 -17.54
CA SER A 441 22.13 12.11 -17.09
C SER A 441 21.82 13.40 -17.84
N LYS A 442 22.78 13.99 -18.57
CA LYS A 442 22.60 15.24 -19.31
C LYS A 442 21.48 15.08 -20.35
N GLY A 443 20.39 15.84 -20.18
CA GLY A 443 19.22 15.79 -21.05
C GLY A 443 18.18 14.73 -20.66
N VAL A 444 18.44 13.92 -19.63
CA VAL A 444 17.47 12.96 -19.07
C VAL A 444 16.68 13.57 -17.91
N TYR A 445 17.38 14.19 -16.96
CA TYR A 445 16.76 14.93 -15.85
C TYR A 445 17.64 16.10 -15.41
N ALA A 446 17.04 17.04 -14.69
CA ALA A 446 17.76 18.13 -14.02
C ALA A 446 17.75 17.89 -12.50
N SER A 447 18.86 18.17 -11.81
CA SER A 447 19.03 17.94 -10.36
C SER A 447 18.65 19.16 -9.51
N ASP A 448 17.72 19.98 -10.01
CA ASP A 448 17.35 21.28 -9.46
C ASP A 448 15.86 21.31 -9.06
N PHE A 449 15.34 20.20 -8.54
CA PHE A 449 13.98 20.18 -7.98
C PHE A 449 13.87 21.22 -6.84
N PRO A 450 12.86 22.10 -6.86
CA PRO A 450 12.76 23.19 -5.91
C PRO A 450 12.44 22.70 -4.49
N PHE A 451 13.20 23.19 -3.51
CA PHE A 451 13.06 22.86 -2.08
C PHE A 451 11.80 23.45 -1.43
N ALA A 452 11.24 24.49 -2.05
CA ALA A 452 10.05 25.23 -1.61
C ALA A 452 9.21 25.63 -2.84
N PRO A 453 7.91 25.90 -2.69
CA PRO A 453 7.08 26.35 -3.80
C PRO A 453 7.64 27.66 -4.41
N PRO A 454 7.81 27.73 -5.74
CA PRO A 454 8.47 28.88 -6.39
C PRO A 454 7.68 30.19 -6.26
N ARG A 455 6.37 30.12 -5.97
CA ARG A 455 5.49 31.26 -5.72
C ARG A 455 4.56 30.94 -4.55
N PRO A 456 4.87 31.44 -3.33
CA PRO A 456 3.98 31.27 -2.20
C PRO A 456 2.64 31.97 -2.40
N PHE A 457 1.57 31.36 -1.87
CA PHE A 457 0.23 31.92 -1.79
C PHE A 457 -0.49 31.31 -0.58
N ASN A 458 -1.73 31.73 -0.32
CA ASN A 458 -2.58 31.06 0.66
C ASN A 458 -3.02 29.69 0.11
N TYR A 459 -2.25 28.64 0.38
CA TYR A 459 -2.37 27.32 -0.26
C TYR A 459 -3.75 26.71 -0.11
N THR A 460 -4.34 26.77 1.08
CA THR A 460 -5.68 26.24 1.37
C THR A 460 -6.79 27.29 1.26
N GLY A 461 -6.48 28.51 0.83
CA GLY A 461 -7.42 29.62 0.68
C GLY A 461 -7.95 29.74 -0.74
N THR A 462 -8.12 30.98 -1.23
CA THR A 462 -8.49 31.23 -2.62
C THR A 462 -7.31 30.88 -3.55
N PRO A 463 -7.47 29.95 -4.50
CA PRO A 463 -6.39 29.57 -5.40
C PRO A 463 -6.04 30.69 -6.39
N PRO A 464 -4.81 30.71 -6.95
CA PRO A 464 -4.44 31.65 -8.00
C PRO A 464 -5.31 31.50 -9.25
N ASN A 465 -5.62 32.62 -9.93
CA ASN A 465 -6.36 32.60 -11.20
C ASN A 465 -5.67 31.78 -12.30
N ASN A 466 -4.33 31.72 -12.27
CA ASN A 466 -3.55 30.89 -13.18
C ASN A 466 -3.17 29.58 -12.50
N THR A 467 -3.76 28.48 -12.96
CA THR A 467 -3.52 27.12 -12.43
C THR A 467 -2.54 26.32 -13.29
N ASN A 468 -1.89 26.95 -14.27
CA ASN A 468 -0.95 26.26 -15.15
C ASN A 468 0.31 25.84 -14.40
N VAL A 469 0.68 24.57 -14.56
CA VAL A 469 1.89 24.00 -13.96
C VAL A 469 3.03 23.87 -14.97
N MET A 470 4.27 23.90 -14.49
CA MET A 470 5.45 23.66 -15.32
C MET A 470 5.62 22.16 -15.54
N THR A 471 6.18 21.78 -16.68
CA THR A 471 6.56 20.39 -16.96
C THR A 471 8.05 20.20 -16.77
N GLY A 472 8.48 19.10 -16.16
CA GLY A 472 9.90 18.74 -16.16
C GLY A 472 10.21 17.42 -15.48
N THR A 473 11.31 16.81 -15.89
CA THR A 473 11.91 15.66 -15.20
C THR A 473 12.99 16.20 -14.27
N LYS A 474 12.61 16.48 -13.02
CA LYS A 474 13.49 17.07 -12.00
C LYS A 474 13.71 16.10 -10.84
N ALA A 475 14.92 16.06 -10.33
CA ALA A 475 15.32 15.25 -9.19
C ALA A 475 15.90 16.11 -8.08
N LEU A 476 15.67 15.68 -6.84
CA LEU A 476 16.32 16.19 -5.65
C LEU A 476 17.47 15.24 -5.29
N VAL A 477 18.70 15.75 -5.22
CA VAL A 477 19.88 14.94 -4.90
C VAL A 477 20.38 15.28 -3.50
N LEU A 478 20.49 14.27 -2.64
CA LEU A 478 20.94 14.41 -1.25
C LEU A 478 22.17 13.52 -0.99
N PRO A 479 23.15 13.99 -0.20
CA PRO A 479 24.20 13.14 0.32
C PRO A 479 23.64 11.99 1.16
N PHE A 480 24.30 10.83 1.10
CA PHE A 480 23.95 9.70 1.97
C PHE A 480 24.02 10.11 3.46
N GLY A 481 23.02 9.69 4.23
CA GLY A 481 22.92 9.98 5.67
C GLY A 481 22.24 11.31 6.03
N THR A 482 21.79 12.11 5.05
CA THR A 482 21.06 13.36 5.30
C THR A 482 19.73 13.09 5.99
N ALA A 483 19.52 13.66 7.18
CA ALA A 483 18.22 13.68 7.86
C ALA A 483 17.32 14.78 7.25
N VAL A 484 16.13 14.39 6.82
CA VAL A 484 15.19 15.26 6.09
C VAL A 484 13.90 15.43 6.86
N GLU A 485 13.48 16.68 7.03
CA GLU A 485 12.09 17.02 7.31
C GLU A 485 11.43 17.47 6.00
N LEU A 486 10.30 16.86 5.68
CA LEU A 486 9.53 17.17 4.47
C LEU A 486 8.09 17.46 4.86
N VAL A 487 7.69 18.70 4.66
CA VAL A 487 6.31 19.15 4.81
C VAL A 487 5.60 19.03 3.47
N MET A 488 4.49 18.28 3.47
CA MET A 488 3.63 18.10 2.30
C MET A 488 2.38 18.97 2.50
N GLN A 489 2.25 20.02 1.69
CA GLN A 489 1.19 21.03 1.78
C GLN A 489 0.20 20.84 0.64
N ASP A 490 -1.02 20.38 0.93
CA ASP A 490 -2.09 20.38 -0.06
C ASP A 490 -2.49 21.81 -0.47
N THR A 491 -3.05 21.97 -1.67
CA THR A 491 -3.52 23.25 -2.20
C THR A 491 -4.98 23.18 -2.63
N SER A 492 -5.69 24.31 -2.56
CA SER A 492 -7.07 24.42 -3.03
C SER A 492 -7.21 24.51 -4.56
N ILE A 493 -6.11 24.37 -5.32
CA ILE A 493 -6.12 24.47 -6.78
C ILE A 493 -6.94 23.31 -7.34
N LEU A 494 -8.07 23.63 -7.97
CA LEU A 494 -9.05 22.66 -8.49
C LEU A 494 -9.69 21.74 -7.43
N GLY A 495 -9.70 22.19 -6.18
CA GLY A 495 -10.26 21.46 -5.04
C GLY A 495 -9.17 20.86 -4.15
N ALA A 496 -9.34 21.03 -2.84
CA ALA A 496 -8.49 20.37 -1.85
C ALA A 496 -8.83 18.88 -1.79
N GLU A 497 -7.82 18.03 -1.68
CA GLU A 497 -7.98 16.57 -1.74
C GLU A 497 -6.97 15.88 -0.83
N SER A 498 -7.39 14.77 -0.19
CA SER A 498 -6.45 13.92 0.53
C SER A 498 -5.58 13.15 -0.46
N HIS A 499 -4.26 13.26 -0.34
CA HIS A 499 -3.30 12.63 -1.24
C HIS A 499 -2.49 11.55 -0.50
N PRO A 500 -2.61 10.25 -0.86
CA PRO A 500 -1.78 9.20 -0.29
C PRO A 500 -0.36 9.26 -0.86
N LEU A 501 0.51 10.00 -0.18
CA LEU A 501 1.89 10.20 -0.61
C LEU A 501 2.77 9.01 -0.23
N HIS A 502 3.45 8.46 -1.22
CA HIS A 502 4.30 7.28 -1.09
C HIS A 502 5.75 7.60 -1.46
N LEU A 503 6.70 7.14 -0.64
CA LEU A 503 8.13 7.27 -0.87
C LEU A 503 8.76 5.89 -1.06
N HIS A 504 9.28 5.63 -2.25
CA HIS A 504 10.00 4.39 -2.55
C HIS A 504 11.31 4.30 -1.75
N GLY A 505 11.70 3.08 -1.34
CA GLY A 505 12.98 2.81 -0.68
C GLY A 505 13.07 3.21 0.80
N PHE A 506 12.06 3.90 1.35
CA PHE A 506 12.10 4.39 2.73
C PHE A 506 10.74 4.22 3.42
N ASN A 507 10.77 3.95 4.72
CA ASN A 507 9.69 4.39 5.61
C ASN A 507 10.11 5.75 6.21
N PHE A 508 9.13 6.54 6.63
CA PHE A 508 9.35 7.82 7.30
C PHE A 508 8.45 7.94 8.53
N PHE A 509 8.82 8.84 9.44
CA PHE A 509 8.00 9.17 10.60
C PHE A 509 7.09 10.34 10.27
N VAL A 510 5.78 10.16 10.42
CA VAL A 510 4.83 11.27 10.39
C VAL A 510 4.86 11.94 11.77
N VAL A 511 5.62 13.04 11.87
CA VAL A 511 5.84 13.77 13.13
C VAL A 511 4.74 14.80 13.43
N GLY A 512 3.98 15.20 12.41
CA GLY A 512 2.87 16.13 12.53
C GLY A 512 1.93 16.04 11.33
N GLN A 513 0.68 16.44 11.55
CA GLN A 513 -0.36 16.59 10.54
C GLN A 513 -1.33 17.68 11.00
N GLY A 514 -1.96 18.40 10.07
CA GLY A 514 -2.87 19.49 10.38
C GLY A 514 -3.65 19.96 9.18
N PHE A 515 -4.57 20.89 9.41
CA PHE A 515 -5.37 21.55 8.37
C PHE A 515 -4.92 23.00 8.20
N GLY A 516 -5.12 23.53 6.99
CA GLY A 516 -4.73 24.89 6.64
C GLY A 516 -3.33 24.97 6.04
N ASN A 517 -2.74 26.16 6.10
CA ASN A 517 -1.36 26.34 5.68
C ASN A 517 -0.43 25.96 6.84
N TYR A 518 0.65 25.26 6.50
CA TYR A 518 1.74 25.00 7.42
C TYR A 518 2.33 26.30 7.97
N ASP A 519 2.43 26.38 9.30
CA ASP A 519 3.20 27.40 10.02
C ASP A 519 4.36 26.71 10.76
N PRO A 520 5.63 27.04 10.45
CA PRO A 520 6.77 26.47 11.16
C PRO A 520 6.80 26.82 12.66
N ALA A 521 6.07 27.84 13.11
CA ALA A 521 5.95 28.17 14.53
C ALA A 521 5.06 27.18 15.31
N ASP A 522 4.15 26.47 14.62
CA ASP A 522 3.18 25.56 15.24
C ASP A 522 3.74 24.13 15.46
N LEU A 523 4.95 23.85 14.99
CA LEU A 523 5.57 22.54 15.19
C LEU A 523 5.96 22.35 16.66
N PRO A 524 5.61 21.20 17.27
CA PRO A 524 6.27 20.75 18.48
C PRO A 524 7.75 20.59 18.16
N LYS A 525 8.60 21.46 18.73
CA LYS A 525 10.06 21.25 18.66
C LYS A 525 10.36 19.90 19.30
N CYS A 526 10.88 18.96 18.50
CA CYS A 526 11.17 17.60 18.93
C CYS A 526 12.15 17.57 20.11
#